data_AF-A0A1V0UMN6-F1
#
_entry.id   AF-A0A1V0UMN6-F1
#
_cell.length_a   1.000
_cell.length_b   1.000
_cell.length_c   1.000
_cell.angle_alpha   90.00
_cell.angle_beta   90.00
_cell.angle_gamma   90.00
#
_symmetry.space_group_name_H-M   'P 1'
#
loop_
_entity.id
_entity.type
_entity.pdbx_description
1 polymer ?
#
loop_
_entity_poly.entity_id
_entity_poly.type
_entity_poly.pdbx_seq_one_letter_code
_entity_poly.pdbx_strand_id
1 'polypeptide(L)'
;MERVHYRDRFDGVTSRDLDKYVRFMANKRVNELGIERPFEGYRRNNLRWIKAYEENDAGKTDFFESRVTQYVKVSDDNGFDEL
;
A
#
# COMPACT_ATOMS: atom_id res chain seq x y z
N MET A 1 19.68 30.99 -1.04
CA MET A 1 19.25 29.76 -0.35
C MET A 1 17.98 29.30 -1.04
N GLU A 2 18.09 28.31 -1.92
CA GLU A 2 16.98 27.87 -2.78
C GLU A 2 16.06 26.96 -1.96
N ARG A 3 14.82 27.39 -1.73
CA ARG A 3 13.81 26.52 -1.09
C ARG A 3 13.35 25.51 -2.14
N VAL A 4 13.75 24.25 -1.96
CA VAL A 4 13.26 23.15 -2.78
C VAL A 4 11.78 22.93 -2.47
N HIS A 5 10.91 23.38 -3.37
CA HIS A 5 9.47 23.10 -3.33
C HIS A 5 9.22 21.65 -3.79
N TYR A 6 9.42 20.68 -2.89
CA TYR A 6 9.16 19.26 -3.18
C TYR A 6 7.68 18.98 -3.53
N ARG A 7 6.78 19.88 -3.14
CA ARG A 7 5.33 19.68 -3.18
C ARG A 7 4.67 19.91 -4.55
N ASP A 8 5.36 20.53 -5.51
CA ASP A 8 4.78 20.87 -6.85
C ASP A 8 5.25 19.91 -7.96
N ARG A 9 5.74 18.72 -7.61
CA ARG A 9 6.28 17.74 -8.58
C ARG A 9 5.35 16.56 -8.88
N PHE A 10 4.12 16.59 -8.38
CA PHE A 10 3.16 15.50 -8.55
C PHE A 10 1.98 15.96 -9.41
N ASP A 11 1.96 15.52 -10.67
CA ASP A 11 0.83 15.79 -11.55
C ASP A 11 -0.45 15.17 -10.97
N GLY A 12 -1.51 15.98 -10.92
CA GLY A 12 -2.79 15.59 -10.35
C GLY A 12 -2.89 15.65 -8.82
N VAL A 13 -1.81 15.99 -8.10
CA VAL A 13 -1.84 16.22 -6.65
C VAL A 13 -1.25 17.58 -6.31
N THR A 14 -2.10 18.53 -5.99
CA THR A 14 -1.64 19.87 -5.61
C THR A 14 -0.98 19.86 -4.24
N SER A 15 -0.02 20.76 -4.04
CA SER A 15 0.56 21.08 -2.73
C SER A 15 -0.51 21.24 -1.63
N ARG A 16 -1.64 21.87 -1.96
CA ARG A 16 -2.76 22.12 -1.04
C ARG A 16 -3.50 20.85 -0.66
N ASP A 17 -3.69 19.93 -1.61
CA ASP A 17 -4.39 18.68 -1.34
C ASP A 17 -3.54 17.72 -0.53
N LEU A 18 -2.21 17.73 -0.76
CA LEU A 18 -1.28 17.03 0.10
C LEU A 18 -1.31 17.58 1.54
N ASP A 19 -1.37 18.90 1.73
CA ASP A 19 -1.49 19.54 3.05
C ASP A 19 -2.71 19.03 3.83
N LYS A 20 -3.87 19.07 3.16
CA LYS A 20 -5.14 18.63 3.73
C LYS A 20 -5.07 17.14 4.10
N TYR A 21 -4.45 16.32 3.27
CA TYR A 21 -4.32 14.90 3.50
C TYR A 21 -3.41 14.60 4.71
N VAL A 22 -2.27 15.29 4.82
CA VAL A 22 -1.37 15.17 5.97
C VAL A 22 -2.08 15.55 7.28
N ARG A 23 -2.84 16.66 7.29
CA ARG A 23 -3.62 17.07 8.47
C ARG A 23 -4.73 16.08 8.81
N PHE A 24 -5.42 15.53 7.81
CA PHE A 24 -6.40 14.46 8.00
C PHE A 24 -5.76 13.22 8.63
N MET A 25 -4.60 12.79 8.12
CA MET A 25 -3.88 11.61 8.64
C MET A 25 -3.35 11.85 10.05
N ALA A 26 -2.80 13.04 10.34
CA ALA A 26 -2.38 13.40 11.69
C ALA A 26 -3.56 13.30 12.67
N ASN A 27 -4.70 13.89 12.33
CA ASN A 27 -5.94 13.77 13.13
C ASN A 27 -6.40 12.32 13.31
N LYS A 28 -6.27 11.47 12.29
CA LYS A 28 -6.62 10.05 12.38
C LYS A 28 -5.74 9.35 13.42
N ARG A 29 -4.41 9.50 13.31
CA ARG A 29 -3.43 8.81 14.19
C ARG A 29 -3.52 9.26 15.64
N VAL A 30 -3.59 10.56 15.90
CA VAL A 30 -3.70 11.05 17.29
C VAL A 30 -5.02 10.63 17.93
N ASN A 31 -6.11 10.59 17.17
CA ASN A 31 -7.39 10.10 17.67
C ASN A 31 -7.39 8.59 17.93
N GLU A 32 -6.67 7.79 17.13
CA GLU A 32 -6.43 6.37 17.42
C GLU A 32 -5.68 6.16 18.75
N LEU A 33 -4.89 7.15 19.18
CA LEU A 33 -4.19 7.18 20.48
C LEU A 33 -5.01 7.82 21.61
N GLY A 34 -6.28 8.20 21.36
CA GLY A 34 -7.13 8.87 22.35
C GLY A 34 -6.77 10.34 22.62
N ILE A 35 -5.94 10.95 21.77
CA ILE A 35 -5.51 12.35 21.88
C ILE A 35 -6.46 13.24 21.08
N GLU A 36 -6.70 14.46 21.57
CA GLU A 36 -7.48 15.46 20.86
C GLU A 36 -6.85 15.82 19.51
N ARG A 37 -7.70 16.04 18.50
CA ARG A 37 -7.28 16.27 17.13
C ARG A 37 -6.83 17.73 16.95
N PRO A 38 -5.58 18.01 16.58
CA PRO A 38 -5.03 19.36 16.53
C PRO A 38 -5.48 20.20 15.33
N PHE A 39 -6.02 19.57 14.27
CA PHE A 39 -6.43 20.29 13.06
C PHE A 39 -7.95 20.25 12.88
N GLU A 40 -8.62 21.40 12.98
CA GLU A 40 -10.07 21.51 12.80
C GLU A 40 -10.50 21.28 11.34
N GLY A 41 -11.67 20.66 11.11
CA GLY A 41 -12.23 20.47 9.76
C GLY A 41 -11.60 19.35 8.93
N TYR A 42 -10.38 18.88 9.26
CA TYR A 42 -9.69 17.80 8.56
C TYR A 42 -10.11 16.41 9.09
N ARG A 43 -11.40 16.08 8.96
CA ARG A 43 -11.98 14.80 9.44
C ARG A 43 -12.27 13.80 8.32
N ARG A 44 -12.12 14.21 7.06
CA ARG A 44 -12.42 13.38 5.87
C ARG A 44 -11.22 13.34 4.94
N ASN A 45 -10.96 12.17 4.35
CA ASN A 45 -9.93 11.99 3.34
C ASN A 45 -10.30 12.74 2.05
N ASN A 46 -9.49 13.73 1.66
CA ASN A 46 -9.63 14.48 0.39
C ASN A 46 -8.97 13.77 -0.81
N LEU A 47 -8.14 12.76 -0.56
CA LEU A 47 -7.48 11.90 -1.56
C LEU A 47 -7.96 10.46 -1.39
N ARG A 48 -9.26 10.24 -1.61
CA ARG A 48 -9.93 8.94 -1.34
C ARG A 48 -9.33 7.78 -2.11
N TRP A 49 -8.80 8.03 -3.30
CA TRP A 49 -8.17 7.03 -4.16
C TRP A 49 -6.91 6.41 -3.54
N ILE A 50 -6.23 7.07 -2.58
CA ILE A 50 -5.08 6.48 -1.87
C ILE A 50 -5.49 5.21 -1.10
N LYS A 51 -6.70 5.19 -0.52
CA LYS A 51 -7.19 4.01 0.24
C LYS A 51 -7.39 2.78 -0.65
N ALA A 52 -7.69 2.98 -1.95
CA ALA A 52 -7.83 1.89 -2.90
C ALA A 52 -6.50 1.12 -3.11
N TYR A 53 -5.37 1.73 -2.77
CA TYR A 53 -4.04 1.12 -2.84
C TYR A 53 -3.53 0.58 -1.48
N GLU A 54 -4.11 0.99 -0.34
CA GLU A 54 -3.74 0.45 0.99
C GLU A 54 -4.22 -1.00 1.20
N GLU A 55 -5.34 -1.39 0.59
CA GLU A 55 -5.99 -2.71 0.80
C GLU A 55 -5.58 -3.77 -0.25
N ASN A 56 -4.58 -3.52 -1.10
CA ASN A 56 -4.21 -4.44 -2.19
C ASN A 56 -3.68 -5.80 -1.72
N ASP A 57 -3.26 -5.90 -0.46
CA ASP A 57 -2.78 -7.15 0.14
C ASP A 57 -3.84 -7.89 0.96
N ALA A 58 -5.04 -7.31 1.16
CA ALA A 58 -6.09 -7.91 1.99
C ALA A 58 -6.72 -9.20 1.39
N GLY A 59 -6.34 -9.57 0.17
CA GLY A 59 -6.75 -10.81 -0.50
C GLY A 59 -5.59 -11.67 -1.00
N LYS A 60 -4.34 -11.34 -0.65
CA LYS A 60 -3.21 -12.21 -0.98
C LYS A 60 -3.05 -13.25 0.11
N THR A 61 -3.50 -14.46 -0.16
CA THR A 61 -3.16 -15.66 0.61
C THR A 61 -1.65 -15.71 0.82
N ASP A 62 -1.21 -16.07 2.02
CA ASP A 62 0.21 -16.22 2.33
C ASP A 62 0.86 -17.17 1.30
N PHE A 63 2.02 -16.77 0.78
CA PHE A 63 2.78 -17.53 -0.20
C PHE A 63 3.05 -18.97 0.29
N PHE A 64 3.15 -19.15 1.61
CA PHE A 64 3.37 -20.45 2.25
C PHE A 64 2.09 -21.27 2.50
N GLU A 65 0.90 -20.67 2.40
CA GLU A 65 -0.38 -21.37 2.53
C GLU A 65 -0.92 -21.90 1.19
N SER A 66 -0.38 -21.38 0.08
CA SER A 66 -0.66 -21.90 -1.25
C SER A 66 0.06 -23.22 -1.45
N ARG A 67 -0.67 -24.35 -1.49
CA ARG A 67 -0.10 -25.63 -1.96
C ARG A 67 0.43 -25.41 -3.38
N VAL A 68 1.74 -25.61 -3.59
CA VAL A 68 2.33 -25.69 -4.92
C VAL A 68 1.77 -26.94 -5.61
N THR A 69 0.67 -26.77 -6.35
CA THR A 69 0.13 -27.81 -7.24
C THR A 69 0.72 -27.69 -8.64
N GLN A 70 2.00 -27.29 -8.75
CA GLN A 70 2.75 -27.60 -9.96
C GLN A 70 3.15 -29.07 -9.86
N TYR A 71 2.58 -29.88 -10.75
CA TYR A 71 3.00 -31.24 -11.03
C TYR A 71 4.53 -31.26 -11.14
N VAL A 72 5.20 -31.81 -10.13
CA VAL A 72 6.55 -32.34 -10.33
C VAL A 72 6.36 -33.46 -11.33
N LYS A 73 6.55 -33.15 -12.61
CA LYS A 73 6.75 -34.18 -13.62
C LYS A 73 8.05 -34.84 -13.20
N VAL A 74 7.92 -35.96 -12.48
CA VAL A 74 9.03 -36.85 -12.18
C VAL A 74 9.62 -37.17 -13.54
N SER A 75 10.78 -36.58 -13.84
CA SER A 75 11.59 -37.02 -14.96
C SER A 75 12.29 -38.28 -14.48
N ASP A 76 11.50 -39.34 -14.28
CA ASP A 76 12.00 -40.71 -14.29
C ASP A 76 12.39 -41.01 -15.74
N ASP A 77 13.48 -40.40 -16.21
CA ASP A 77 14.36 -41.09 -17.15
C ASP A 77 15.22 -42.01 -16.29
N ASN A 78 14.53 -43.04 -15.76
CA ASN A 78 15.15 -44.26 -15.32
C ASN A 78 15.93 -44.81 -16.51
N GLY A 79 17.24 -44.97 -16.33
CA GLY A 79 18.11 -45.65 -17.28
C GLY A 79 17.65 -47.10 -17.51
N PHE A 80 16.74 -47.27 -18.45
CA PHE A 80 16.57 -48.45 -19.27
C PHE A 80 17.33 -48.15 -20.57
N ASP A 81 18.66 -48.17 -20.60
CA ASP A 81 19.47 -49.38 -20.74
C ASP A 81 18.74 -50.54 -21.45
N GLU A 82 19.18 -50.81 -22.67
CA GLU A 82 19.04 -52.06 -23.43
C GLU A 82 17.63 -52.43 -23.96
N LEU A 83 17.18 -51.79 -25.06
CA LEU A 83 16.49 -52.45 -26.18
C LEU A 83 16.69 -51.73 -27.52
#